data_AF-A0A348NSX1-F1
#
_entry.id   AF-A0A348NSX1-F1
#
_cell.length_a   1.000
_cell.length_b   1.000
_cell.length_c   1.000
_cell.angle_alpha   90.00
_cell.angle_beta   90.00
_cell.angle_gamma   90.00
#
_symmetry.space_group_name_H-M   'P 1'
#
loop_
_entity.id
_entity.type
_entity.pdbx_description
1 polymer ?
#
loop_
_entity_poly.entity_id
_entity_poly.type
_entity_poly.pdbx_seq_one_letter_code
_entity_poly.pdbx_strand_id
1 'polypeptide(L)' 'HDGMSIGAITDVGMLFLRNPDGISHHPDEAVSAADVALGIRALAESVLHLAAEPR' A
#
# COMPACT_ATOMS: atom_id res chain seq x y z
N HIS A 1 2.25 7.41 -8.59
CA HIS A 1 1.90 8.68 -9.27
C HIS A 1 0.50 9.13 -8.88
N ASP A 2 -0.50 8.28 -9.09
CA ASP A 2 -1.91 8.64 -8.87
C ASP A 2 -2.22 9.12 -7.45
N GLY A 3 -1.67 8.46 -6.44
CA GLY A 3 -1.80 8.92 -5.04
C GLY A 3 -1.29 10.35 -4.83
N MET A 4 -0.19 10.74 -5.49
CA MET A 4 0.31 12.12 -5.41
C MET A 4 -0.63 13.10 -6.13
N SER A 5 -1.22 12.71 -7.25
CA SER A 5 -2.22 13.53 -7.95
C SER A 5 -3.48 13.73 -7.12
N ILE A 6 -3.90 12.70 -6.38
CA ILE A 6 -5.08 12.75 -5.48
C ILE A 6 -4.80 13.59 -4.22
N GLY A 7 -3.53 13.72 -3.82
CA GLY A 7 -3.12 14.51 -2.64
C GLY A 7 -3.51 15.99 -2.68
N ALA A 8 -3.91 16.52 -3.84
CA ALA A 8 -4.41 17.89 -3.94
C ALA A 8 -5.87 18.07 -3.43
N ILE A 9 -6.65 17.00 -3.30
CA ILE A 9 -8.08 17.06 -2.95
C ILE A 9 -8.43 16.30 -1.66
N THR A 10 -7.54 15.45 -1.17
CA THR A 10 -7.74 14.69 0.08
C THR A 10 -6.40 14.19 0.60
N ASP A 11 -6.36 13.77 1.87
CA ASP A 11 -5.18 13.15 2.47
C ASP A 11 -4.92 11.78 1.84
N VAL A 12 -3.64 11.44 1.64
CA VAL A 12 -3.23 10.18 1.00
C VAL A 12 -2.14 9.49 1.80
N GLY A 13 -2.32 8.20 2.06
CA GLY A 13 -1.30 7.28 2.54
C GLY A 13 -0.97 6.21 1.51
N MET A 14 0.27 5.72 1.50
CA MET A 14 0.69 4.60 0.65
C MET A 14 1.32 3.50 1.49
N LEU A 15 1.01 2.25 1.16
CA LEU A 15 1.58 1.06 1.77
C LEU A 15 2.43 0.33 0.72
N PHE A 16 3.70 0.13 1.02
CA PHE A 16 4.65 -0.53 0.11
C PHE A 16 5.01 -1.91 0.66
N LEU A 17 5.11 -2.89 -0.23
CA LEU A 17 5.57 -4.24 0.11
C LEU A 17 7.03 -4.42 -0.29
N ARG A 18 7.69 -5.38 0.34
CA ARG A 18 9.04 -5.78 -0.04
C ARG A 18 9.00 -6.46 -1.40
N ASN A 19 9.93 -6.07 -2.24
CA ASN A 19 10.23 -6.71 -3.52
C ASN A 19 11.71 -7.08 -3.52
N PRO A 20 12.09 -8.36 -3.69
CA PRO A 20 13.49 -8.76 -3.77
C PRO A 20 14.24 -7.94 -4.81
N ASP A 21 15.42 -7.45 -4.45
CA ASP A 21 16.31 -6.65 -5.31
C ASP A 21 15.71 -5.35 -5.88
N GLY A 22 14.50 -4.96 -5.45
CA GLY A 22 13.82 -3.73 -5.90
C GLY A 22 13.49 -3.67 -7.39
N ILE A 23 13.55 -4.80 -8.09
CA ILE A 23 13.25 -4.91 -9.53
C ILE A 23 11.77 -4.60 -9.78
N SER A 24 11.49 -3.74 -10.76
CA SER A 24 10.12 -3.45 -11.21
C SER A 24 10.06 -3.28 -12.74
N HIS A 25 8.89 -3.47 -13.35
CA HIS A 25 8.68 -3.47 -14.81
C HIS A 25 9.55 -4.50 -15.55
N HIS A 26 9.82 -5.64 -14.90
CA HIS A 26 10.65 -6.71 -15.42
C HIS A 26 9.97 -8.06 -15.14
N PRO A 27 10.17 -9.10 -16.00
CA PRO A 27 9.61 -10.43 -15.76
C PRO A 27 9.99 -11.07 -14.42
N ASP A 28 11.11 -10.66 -13.83
CA ASP A 28 11.62 -11.16 -12.55
C ASP A 28 11.10 -10.37 -11.33
N GLU A 29 10.25 -9.35 -11.54
CA GLU A 29 9.56 -8.66 -10.44
C GLU A 29 8.73 -9.66 -9.63
N ALA A 30 8.87 -9.66 -8.31
CA ALA A 30 8.28 -10.67 -7.45
C ALA A 30 7.96 -10.15 -6.05
N VAL A 31 6.91 -10.71 -5.45
CA VAL A 31 6.55 -10.47 -4.04
C VAL A 31 6.24 -11.80 -3.37
N SER A 32 6.60 -11.95 -2.10
CA SER A 32 6.31 -13.18 -1.36
C SER A 32 4.83 -13.21 -0.93
N ALA A 33 4.23 -14.40 -0.92
CA ALA A 33 2.86 -14.57 -0.43
C ALA A 33 2.70 -14.11 1.03
N ALA A 34 3.75 -14.25 1.85
CA ALA A 34 3.76 -13.78 3.23
C ALA A 34 3.70 -12.24 3.31
N ASP A 35 4.46 -11.54 2.46
CA ASP A 35 4.42 -10.07 2.39
C ASP A 35 3.06 -9.57 1.90
N VAL A 36 2.45 -10.25 0.92
CA VAL A 36 1.11 -9.93 0.44
C VAL A 36 0.08 -10.09 1.56
N ALA A 37 0.13 -11.18 2.32
CA ALA A 37 -0.80 -11.41 3.44
C ALA A 37 -0.68 -10.31 4.51
N LEU A 38 0.54 -9.90 4.87
CA LEU A 38 0.77 -8.78 5.79
C LEU A 38 0.28 -7.45 5.21
N GLY A 39 0.52 -7.21 3.92
CA GLY A 39 0.08 -6.03 3.20
C GLY A 39 -1.43 -5.86 3.20
N ILE A 40 -2.17 -6.92 2.87
CA ILE A 40 -3.63 -6.93 2.88
C ILE A 40 -4.16 -6.62 4.28
N ARG A 41 -3.59 -7.26 5.30
CA ARG A 41 -3.98 -7.04 6.69
C ARG A 41 -3.75 -5.59 7.11
N ALA A 42 -2.56 -5.05 6.87
CA ALA A 42 -2.22 -3.68 7.22
C ALA A 42 -3.12 -2.66 6.51
N LEU A 43 -3.41 -2.87 5.21
CA LEU A 43 -4.32 -2.02 4.46
C LEU A 43 -5.74 -2.05 5.05
N ALA A 44 -6.29 -3.24 5.31
CA ALA A 44 -7.62 -3.40 5.88
C ALA A 44 -7.75 -2.75 7.27
N GLU A 45 -6.76 -2.99 8.15
CA GLU A 45 -6.73 -2.39 9.48
C GLU A 45 -6.60 -0.86 9.41
N SER A 46 -5.79 -0.33 8.49
CA SER A 46 -5.62 1.13 8.32
C SER A 46 -6.93 1.80 7.86
N VAL A 47 -7.63 1.20 6.90
CA VAL A 47 -8.91 1.73 6.40
C VAL A 47 -9.98 1.69 7.48
N LEU A 48 -10.08 0.57 8.22
CA LEU A 48 -11.04 0.45 9.33
C LEU A 48 -10.74 1.44 10.46
N HIS A 49 -9.46 1.67 10.76
CA HIS A 49 -9.06 2.64 11.76
C HIS A 49 -9.51 4.07 11.38
N LEU A 50 -9.15 4.53 10.18
CA LEU A 50 -9.55 5.85 9.68
C LEU A 50 -11.07 6.01 9.61
N ALA A 51 -11.80 4.96 9.24
CA ALA A 51 -13.26 4.99 9.20
C ALA A 51 -13.90 5.13 10.60
N ALA A 52 -13.19 4.75 11.66
CA ALA A 52 -13.64 4.84 13.04
C ALA A 52 -13.18 6.11 13.77
N GLU A 53 -12.34 6.94 13.14
CA GLU A 53 -11.88 8.19 13.74
C GLU A 53 -13.06 9.19 13.88
N PRO A 54 -13.20 9.85 15.05
CA PRO A 54 -14.15 10.94 15.20
C PRO A 54 -13.82 12.06 14.22
N ARG A 55 -14.84 12.57 13.51
CA ARG A 55 -14.70 13.72 12.61
C ARG A 55 -14.61 15.04 13.37
#